data_AF-A0A497XTR6-F1
#
_entry.id   AF-A0A497XTR6-F1
#
_cell.length_a   1.000
_cell.length_b   1.000
_cell.length_c   1.000
_cell.angle_alpha   90.00
_cell.angle_beta   90.00
_cell.angle_gamma   90.00
#
_symmetry.space_group_name_H-M   'P 1'
#
loop_
_entity.id
_entity.type
_entity.pdbx_description
1 polymer ?
#
loop_
_entity_poly.entity_id
_entity_poly.type
_entity_poly.pdbx_seq_one_letter_code
_entity_poly.pdbx_strand_id
1 'polypeptide(L)'
;MNPVKVISGEIRKLRDRVSKVEEALKHIPKEIGELETQLDTVRNLLTQKESESLEVVREIRKLEHEFTEVKQKVFYHDKYLRRAESPREYERMIKERDRLTSKAFELNNRIAELRSRYDKLKAEELDLYQKEQALEKELYQKKREYGALLNELRGLSNLLERKVRELEEKFNL
;
A
#
# COMPACT_ATOMS: atom_id res chain seq x y z
N MET A 1 -60.36 -20.79 4.40
CA MET A 1 -59.13 -20.03 4.76
C MET A 1 -59.30 -18.62 4.19
N ASN A 2 -59.19 -17.56 5.00
CA ASN A 2 -59.56 -16.20 4.55
C ASN A 2 -58.47 -15.63 3.62
N PRO A 3 -58.72 -15.45 2.31
CA PRO A 3 -57.69 -15.11 1.30
C PRO A 3 -56.91 -13.84 1.66
N VAL A 4 -57.61 -12.85 2.21
CA VAL A 4 -57.06 -11.57 2.66
C VAL A 4 -56.00 -11.76 3.75
N LYS A 5 -56.16 -12.74 4.63
CA LYS A 5 -55.23 -13.00 5.74
C LYS A 5 -53.92 -13.63 5.24
N VAL A 6 -53.98 -14.44 4.18
CA VAL A 6 -52.80 -15.04 3.55
C VAL A 6 -51.99 -13.97 2.81
N ILE A 7 -52.68 -13.16 1.99
CA ILE A 7 -52.10 -12.04 1.24
C ILE A 7 -51.42 -11.04 2.18
N SER A 8 -52.10 -10.66 3.27
CA SER A 8 -51.54 -9.75 4.28
C SER A 8 -50.24 -10.28 4.91
N GLY A 9 -50.18 -11.60 5.16
CA GLY A 9 -48.98 -12.25 5.69
C GLY A 9 -47.80 -12.25 4.70
N GLU A 10 -48.06 -12.46 3.42
CA GLU A 10 -47.04 -12.40 2.37
C GLU A 10 -46.51 -10.98 2.14
N ILE A 11 -47.41 -9.98 2.10
CA ILE A 11 -47.04 -8.57 1.99
C ILE A 11 -46.15 -8.15 3.17
N ARG A 12 -46.49 -8.59 4.39
CA ARG A 12 -45.68 -8.32 5.58
C ARG A 12 -44.25 -8.89 5.44
N LYS A 13 -44.12 -10.15 5.03
CA LYS A 13 -42.80 -10.77 4.80
C LYS A 13 -41.98 -10.06 3.73
N LEU A 14 -42.63 -9.60 2.65
CA LEU A 14 -41.95 -8.84 1.59
C LEU A 14 -41.48 -7.47 2.09
N ARG A 15 -42.33 -6.76 2.84
CA ARG A 15 -41.95 -5.49 3.48
C ARG A 15 -40.78 -5.65 4.44
N ASP A 16 -40.79 -6.69 5.27
CA ASP A 16 -39.69 -6.98 6.20
C ASP A 16 -38.37 -7.26 5.46
N ARG A 17 -38.42 -7.95 4.31
CA ARG A 17 -37.23 -8.18 3.46
C ARG A 17 -36.74 -6.90 2.80
N VAL A 18 -37.64 -6.10 2.22
CA VAL A 18 -37.30 -4.80 1.61
C VAL A 18 -36.62 -3.91 2.64
N SER A 19 -37.18 -3.79 3.85
CA SER A 19 -36.62 -2.96 4.90
C SER A 19 -35.20 -3.40 5.31
N LYS A 20 -34.92 -4.71 5.38
CA LYS A 20 -33.56 -5.21 5.66
C LYS A 20 -32.57 -4.88 4.55
N VAL A 21 -32.98 -5.04 3.29
CA VAL A 21 -32.14 -4.74 2.12
C VAL A 21 -31.86 -3.23 2.04
N GLU A 22 -32.88 -2.40 2.22
CA GLU A 22 -32.74 -0.94 2.26
C GLU A 22 -31.80 -0.48 3.38
N GLU A 23 -31.90 -1.09 4.56
CA GLU A 23 -31.00 -0.76 5.66
C GLU A 23 -29.55 -1.14 5.35
N ALA A 24 -29.30 -2.33 4.78
CA ALA A 24 -27.97 -2.71 4.33
C ALA A 24 -27.40 -1.76 3.26
N LEU A 25 -28.25 -1.33 2.31
CA LEU A 25 -27.87 -0.39 1.24
C LEU A 25 -27.52 1.01 1.75
N LYS A 26 -27.92 1.41 2.96
CA LYS A 26 -27.53 2.70 3.55
C LYS A 26 -26.08 2.72 4.03
N HIS A 27 -25.58 1.60 4.54
CA HIS A 27 -24.27 1.55 5.21
C HIS A 27 -23.13 1.16 4.25
N ILE A 28 -23.38 0.23 3.33
CA ILE A 28 -22.33 -0.28 2.42
C ILE A 28 -21.66 0.81 1.57
N PRO A 29 -22.36 1.83 1.02
CA PRO A 29 -21.70 2.91 0.28
C PRO A 29 -20.70 3.69 1.13
N LYS A 30 -21.00 3.88 2.43
CA LYS A 30 -20.09 4.55 3.35
C LYS A 30 -18.85 3.72 3.60
N GLU A 31 -19.01 2.42 3.85
CA GLU A 31 -17.90 1.48 4.01
C GLU A 31 -17.02 1.42 2.74
N ILE A 32 -17.62 1.41 1.56
CA ILE A 32 -16.90 1.50 0.27
C ILE A 32 -16.07 2.78 0.20
N GLY A 33 -16.65 3.94 0.54
CA GLY A 33 -15.93 5.22 0.52
C GLY A 33 -14.78 5.28 1.53
N GLU A 34 -14.96 4.67 2.71
CA GLU A 34 -13.90 4.54 3.71
C GLU A 34 -12.76 3.65 3.20
N LEU A 35 -13.06 2.52 2.56
CA LEU A 35 -12.07 1.63 1.94
C LEU A 35 -11.31 2.31 0.80
N GLU A 36 -12.00 3.08 -0.06
CA GLU A 36 -11.38 3.84 -1.14
C GLU A 36 -10.41 4.91 -0.58
N THR A 37 -10.81 5.61 0.48
CA THR A 37 -9.93 6.59 1.16
C THR A 37 -8.70 5.92 1.77
N GLN A 38 -8.88 4.73 2.37
CA GLN A 38 -7.76 3.96 2.92
C GLN A 38 -6.80 3.48 1.82
N LEU A 39 -7.32 3.02 0.68
CA LEU A 39 -6.51 2.64 -0.49
C LEU A 39 -5.69 3.82 -1.01
N ASP A 40 -6.29 4.99 -1.19
CA ASP A 40 -5.58 6.18 -1.63
C ASP A 40 -4.47 6.56 -0.65
N THR A 41 -4.73 6.44 0.65
CA THR A 41 -3.71 6.67 1.69
C THR A 41 -2.54 5.69 1.56
N VAL A 42 -2.81 4.40 1.40
CA VAL A 42 -1.77 3.37 1.25
C VAL A 42 -0.96 3.59 -0.03
N ARG A 43 -1.62 3.90 -1.15
CA ARG A 43 -0.95 4.20 -2.43
C ARG A 43 -0.03 5.41 -2.33
N ASN A 44 -0.49 6.47 -1.68
CA ASN A 44 0.34 7.65 -1.46
C ASN A 44 1.57 7.32 -0.60
N LEU A 45 1.42 6.50 0.45
CA LEU A 45 2.54 6.06 1.27
C LEU A 45 3.52 5.18 0.48
N LEU A 46 3.02 4.28 -0.38
CA LEU A 46 3.87 3.48 -1.28
C LEU A 46 4.72 4.38 -2.18
N THR A 47 4.11 5.34 -2.88
CA THR A 47 4.83 6.27 -3.75
C THR A 47 5.90 7.08 -3.00
N GLN A 48 5.60 7.49 -1.76
CA GLN A 48 6.57 8.18 -0.91
C GLN A 48 7.75 7.27 -0.55
N LYS A 49 7.47 6.02 -0.17
CA LYS A 49 8.49 5.03 0.19
C LYS A 49 9.37 4.64 -1.00
N GLU A 50 8.79 4.44 -2.17
CA GLU A 50 9.53 4.19 -3.41
C GLU A 50 10.49 5.34 -3.74
N SER A 51 10.03 6.59 -3.54
CA SER A 51 10.86 7.78 -3.74
C SER A 51 12.03 7.82 -2.75
N GLU A 52 11.76 7.54 -1.46
CA GLU A 52 12.79 7.46 -0.42
C GLU A 52 13.82 6.35 -0.73
N SER A 53 13.35 5.16 -1.14
CA SER A 53 14.18 4.03 -1.57
C SER A 53 15.11 4.41 -2.74
N LEU A 54 14.59 5.12 -3.74
CA LEU A 54 15.38 5.60 -4.88
C LEU A 54 16.46 6.60 -4.47
N GLU A 55 16.15 7.51 -3.56
CA GLU A 55 17.13 8.46 -3.02
C GLU A 55 18.25 7.75 -2.26
N VAL A 56 17.91 6.79 -1.40
CA VAL A 56 18.90 5.99 -0.67
C VAL A 56 19.81 5.22 -1.63
N VAL A 57 19.26 4.61 -2.69
CA VAL A 57 20.07 3.90 -3.71
C VAL A 57 21.02 4.87 -4.43
N ARG A 58 20.59 6.09 -4.74
CA ARG A 58 21.47 7.11 -5.35
C ARG A 58 22.58 7.53 -4.40
N GLU A 59 22.29 7.73 -3.12
CA GLU A 59 23.30 8.07 -2.10
C GLU A 59 24.33 6.95 -1.95
N ILE A 60 23.90 5.69 -1.87
CA ILE A 60 24.79 4.53 -1.82
C ILE A 60 25.74 4.52 -3.01
N ARG A 61 25.24 4.67 -4.25
CA ARG A 61 26.08 4.68 -5.45
C ARG A 61 27.11 5.79 -5.44
N LYS A 62 26.74 6.99 -4.98
CA LYS A 62 27.65 8.13 -4.85
C LYS A 62 28.78 7.81 -3.86
N LEU A 63 28.43 7.26 -2.70
CA LEU A 63 29.41 6.90 -1.68
C LEU A 63 30.31 5.73 -2.10
N GLU A 64 29.77 4.74 -2.81
CA GLU A 64 30.56 3.63 -3.38
C GLU A 64 31.58 4.12 -4.40
N HIS A 65 31.21 5.11 -5.22
CA HIS A 65 32.13 5.77 -6.14
C HIS A 65 33.24 6.50 -5.38
N GLU A 66 32.87 7.35 -4.40
CA GLU A 66 33.84 8.07 -3.56
C GLU A 66 34.78 7.10 -2.81
N PHE A 67 34.24 6.02 -2.26
CA PHE A 67 35.02 4.98 -1.59
C PHE A 67 36.02 4.33 -2.54
N THR A 68 35.63 4.05 -3.79
CA THR A 68 36.53 3.50 -4.81
C THR A 68 37.66 4.46 -5.13
N GLU A 69 37.38 5.76 -5.27
CA GLU A 69 38.42 6.77 -5.48
C GLU A 69 39.39 6.86 -4.29
N VAL A 70 38.87 6.87 -3.07
CA VAL A 70 39.70 6.90 -1.84
C VAL A 70 40.57 5.64 -1.77
N LYS A 71 40.01 4.47 -2.04
CA LYS A 71 40.76 3.21 -2.06
C LYS A 71 41.89 3.21 -3.10
N GLN A 72 41.64 3.77 -4.29
CA GLN A 72 42.67 3.95 -5.30
C GLN A 72 43.77 4.89 -4.81
N LYS A 73 43.42 6.03 -4.20
CA LYS A 73 44.40 6.96 -3.61
C LYS A 73 45.28 6.28 -2.55
N VAL A 74 44.70 5.50 -1.65
CA VAL A 74 45.45 4.71 -0.65
C VAL A 74 46.44 3.77 -1.34
N PHE A 75 46.00 3.03 -2.36
CA PHE A 75 46.86 2.11 -3.10
C PHE A 75 48.02 2.82 -3.81
N TYR A 76 47.79 4.01 -4.36
CA TYR A 76 48.87 4.81 -4.94
C TYR A 76 49.84 5.33 -3.88
N HIS A 77 49.35 5.78 -2.72
CA HIS A 77 50.19 6.20 -1.61
C HIS A 77 51.13 5.08 -1.12
N ASP A 78 50.67 3.83 -1.07
CA ASP A 78 51.53 2.69 -0.74
C ASP A 78 52.68 2.50 -1.74
N LYS A 79 52.47 2.81 -3.03
CA LYS A 79 53.53 2.80 -4.04
C LYS A 79 54.50 3.96 -3.88
N TYR A 80 54.00 5.16 -3.57
CA TYR A 80 54.83 6.35 -3.38
C TYR A 80 55.67 6.28 -2.11
N LEU A 81 55.14 5.70 -1.03
CA LEU A 81 55.88 5.48 0.22
C LEU A 81 57.16 4.64 0.02
N ARG A 82 57.15 3.70 -0.93
CA ARG A 82 58.34 2.89 -1.28
C ARG A 82 59.42 3.67 -2.04
N ARG A 83 59.10 4.88 -2.51
CA ARG A 83 59.97 5.76 -3.30
C ARG A 83 60.35 7.04 -2.57
N ALA A 84 59.89 7.24 -1.33
CA ALA A 84 60.17 8.46 -0.58
C ALA A 84 61.68 8.61 -0.36
N GLU A 85 62.22 9.78 -0.68
CA GLU A 85 63.68 10.04 -0.65
C GLU A 85 64.13 10.61 0.69
N SER A 86 63.20 11.01 1.55
CA SER A 86 63.50 11.55 2.88
C SER A 86 62.54 11.09 3.97
N PRO A 87 63.00 11.01 5.25
CA PRO A 87 62.13 10.69 6.38
C PRO A 87 60.93 11.65 6.53
N ARG A 88 61.11 12.93 6.20
CA ARG A 88 60.04 13.94 6.29
C ARG A 88 58.94 13.73 5.25
N GLU A 89 59.32 13.36 4.02
CA GLU A 89 58.36 13.04 2.96
C GLU A 89 57.59 11.77 3.31
N TYR A 90 58.30 10.75 3.80
CA TYR A 90 57.71 9.51 4.27
C TYR A 90 56.67 9.75 5.38
N GLU A 91 57.00 10.57 6.38
CA GLU A 91 56.06 10.90 7.48
C GLU A 91 54.80 11.64 6.99
N ARG A 92 54.95 12.58 6.05
CA ARG A 92 53.78 13.27 5.44
C ARG A 92 52.90 12.30 4.67
N MET A 93 53.49 11.41 3.89
CA MET A 93 52.75 10.41 3.11
C MET A 93 52.01 9.41 4.00
N ILE A 94 52.60 9.00 5.13
CA ILE A 94 51.91 8.16 6.13
C ILE A 94 50.69 8.88 6.69
N LYS A 95 50.85 10.14 7.13
CA LYS A 95 49.72 10.91 7.68
C LYS A 95 48.57 11.05 6.69
N GLU A 96 48.87 11.25 5.41
CA GLU A 96 47.85 11.33 4.37
C GLU A 96 47.19 9.97 4.11
N ARG A 97 47.97 8.89 4.04
CA ARG A 97 47.43 7.53 3.94
C ARG A 97 46.49 7.23 5.11
N ASP A 98 46.89 7.55 6.34
CA ASP A 98 46.08 7.27 7.52
C ASP A 98 44.76 8.05 7.50
N ARG A 99 44.77 9.32 7.04
CA ARG A 99 43.54 10.09 6.80
C ARG A 99 42.64 9.44 5.75
N LEU A 100 43.20 9.02 4.62
CA LEU A 100 42.45 8.35 3.56
C LEU A 100 41.86 7.01 4.04
N THR A 101 42.61 6.25 4.85
CA THR A 101 42.12 5.00 5.45
C THR A 101 40.96 5.27 6.42
N SER A 102 41.07 6.28 7.28
CA SER A 102 39.96 6.69 8.17
C SER A 102 38.73 7.10 7.36
N LYS A 103 38.90 7.92 6.32
CA LYS A 103 37.82 8.32 5.43
C LYS A 103 37.16 7.10 4.73
N ALA A 104 37.96 6.13 4.28
CA ALA A 104 37.44 4.91 3.67
C ALA A 104 36.58 4.12 4.68
N PHE A 105 37.03 4.02 5.93
CA PHE A 105 36.27 3.36 6.98
C PHE A 105 34.93 4.05 7.26
N GLU A 106 34.91 5.38 7.36
CA GLU A 106 33.70 6.18 7.53
C GLU A 106 32.71 5.99 6.37
N LEU A 107 33.19 6.07 5.13
CA LEU A 107 32.38 5.83 3.93
C LEU A 107 31.78 4.42 3.93
N ASN A 108 32.57 3.41 4.29
CA ASN A 108 32.09 2.03 4.35
C ASN A 108 31.00 1.84 5.40
N ASN A 109 31.16 2.44 6.59
CA ASN A 109 30.14 2.39 7.64
C ASN A 109 28.85 3.09 7.18
N ARG A 110 28.98 4.27 6.55
CA ARG A 110 27.83 5.00 6.03
C ARG A 110 27.08 4.21 4.94
N ILE A 111 27.80 3.55 4.04
CA ILE A 111 27.20 2.66 3.03
C ILE A 111 26.45 1.51 3.71
N ALA A 112 27.01 0.91 4.76
CA ALA A 112 26.36 -0.17 5.50
C ALA A 112 25.07 0.30 6.19
N GLU A 113 25.08 1.48 6.82
CA GLU A 113 23.88 2.11 7.40
C GLU A 113 22.78 2.33 6.37
N LEU A 114 23.14 2.89 5.20
CA LEU A 114 22.19 3.16 4.12
C LEU A 114 21.62 1.86 3.54
N ARG A 115 22.43 0.81 3.39
CA ARG A 115 21.95 -0.51 2.97
C ARG A 115 20.95 -1.08 3.98
N SER A 116 21.23 -0.98 5.27
CA SER A 116 20.28 -1.38 6.31
C SER A 116 18.98 -0.58 6.27
N ARG A 117 19.06 0.74 6.04
CA ARG A 117 17.87 1.58 5.84
C ARG A 117 17.07 1.15 4.60
N TYR A 118 17.74 0.88 3.49
CA TYR A 118 17.11 0.41 2.27
C TYR A 118 16.37 -0.91 2.46
N ASP A 119 16.97 -1.86 3.19
CA ASP A 119 16.32 -3.14 3.50
C ASP A 119 15.05 -2.96 4.35
N LYS A 120 15.07 -2.01 5.30
CA LYS A 120 13.88 -1.64 6.08
C LYS A 120 12.79 -1.02 5.20
N LEU A 121 13.15 -0.10 4.31
CA LEU A 121 12.21 0.52 3.39
C LEU A 121 11.55 -0.52 2.48
N LYS A 122 12.31 -1.49 1.97
CA LYS A 122 11.77 -2.62 1.20
C LYS A 122 10.77 -3.46 1.98
N ALA A 123 11.05 -3.72 3.26
CA ALA A 123 10.13 -4.46 4.11
C ALA A 123 8.83 -3.67 4.32
N GLU A 124 8.93 -2.37 4.60
CA GLU A 124 7.76 -1.47 4.73
C GLU A 124 6.95 -1.38 3.43
N GLU A 125 7.60 -1.28 2.27
CA GLU A 125 6.94 -1.32 0.95
C GLU A 125 6.17 -2.63 0.73
N LEU A 126 6.77 -3.77 1.10
CA LEU A 126 6.12 -5.08 0.99
C LEU A 126 4.86 -5.16 1.88
N ASP A 127 4.95 -4.68 3.11
CA ASP A 127 3.81 -4.66 4.05
C ASP A 127 2.68 -3.76 3.52
N LEU A 128 3.02 -2.59 2.98
CA LEU A 128 2.06 -1.69 2.36
C LEU A 128 1.40 -2.31 1.12
N TYR A 129 2.16 -3.01 0.28
CA TYR A 129 1.62 -3.71 -0.89
C TYR A 129 0.64 -4.82 -0.49
N GLN A 130 0.96 -5.60 0.54
CA GLN A 130 0.04 -6.60 1.08
C GLN A 130 -1.24 -5.97 1.63
N LYS A 131 -1.11 -4.83 2.33
CA LYS A 131 -2.26 -4.07 2.83
C LYS A 131 -3.13 -3.53 1.70
N GLU A 132 -2.53 -3.00 0.63
CA GLU A 132 -3.26 -2.55 -0.56
C GLU A 132 -4.08 -3.70 -1.15
N GLN A 133 -3.45 -4.86 -1.40
CA GLN A 133 -4.15 -6.03 -1.95
C GLN A 133 -5.32 -6.50 -1.06
N ALA A 134 -5.14 -6.48 0.27
CA ALA A 134 -6.20 -6.84 1.20
C ALA A 134 -7.39 -5.87 1.10
N LEU A 135 -7.12 -4.56 1.07
CA LEU A 135 -8.14 -3.53 0.93
C LEU A 135 -8.85 -3.61 -0.43
N GLU A 136 -8.13 -3.87 -1.53
CA GLU A 136 -8.73 -4.05 -2.86
C GLU A 136 -9.67 -5.25 -2.90
N LYS A 137 -9.28 -6.36 -2.25
CA LYS A 137 -10.12 -7.55 -2.13
C LYS A 137 -11.38 -7.27 -1.31
N GLU A 138 -11.26 -6.57 -0.20
CA GLU A 138 -12.39 -6.18 0.64
C GLU A 138 -13.34 -5.23 -0.11
N LEU A 139 -12.79 -4.23 -0.80
CA LEU A 139 -13.56 -3.30 -1.64
C LEU A 139 -14.32 -4.03 -2.74
N TYR A 140 -13.67 -4.98 -3.42
CA TYR A 140 -14.31 -5.81 -4.44
C TYR A 140 -15.49 -6.62 -3.86
N GLN A 141 -15.30 -7.22 -2.69
CA GLN A 141 -16.36 -7.96 -1.99
C GLN A 141 -17.53 -7.06 -1.63
N LYS A 142 -17.27 -5.86 -1.08
CA LYS A 142 -18.31 -4.89 -0.73
C LYS A 142 -19.07 -4.37 -1.95
N LYS A 143 -18.39 -4.09 -3.06
CA LYS A 143 -19.04 -3.70 -4.33
C LYS A 143 -19.92 -4.82 -4.88
N ARG A 144 -19.48 -6.07 -4.76
CA ARG A 144 -20.27 -7.25 -5.15
C ARG A 144 -21.50 -7.44 -4.26
N GLU A 145 -21.36 -7.29 -2.94
CA GLU A 145 -22.46 -7.33 -1.98
C GLU A 145 -23.49 -6.25 -2.28
N TYR A 146 -23.03 -5.01 -2.49
CA TYR A 146 -23.88 -3.89 -2.87
C TYR A 146 -24.68 -4.17 -4.15
N GLY A 147 -24.02 -4.66 -5.20
CA GLY A 147 -24.68 -5.04 -6.45
C GLY A 147 -25.70 -6.17 -6.29
N ALA A 148 -25.42 -7.16 -5.43
CA ALA A 148 -26.36 -8.23 -5.12
C ALA A 148 -27.61 -7.70 -4.41
N LEU A 149 -27.45 -6.81 -3.43
CA LEU A 149 -28.56 -6.19 -2.70
C LEU A 149 -29.41 -5.30 -3.62
N LEU A 150 -28.81 -4.54 -4.53
CA LEU A 150 -29.55 -3.76 -5.53
C LEU A 150 -30.41 -4.66 -6.45
N ASN A 151 -29.86 -5.80 -6.87
CA ASN A 151 -30.59 -6.78 -7.67
C ASN A 151 -31.71 -7.45 -6.87
N GLU A 152 -31.48 -7.77 -5.59
CA GLU A 152 -32.53 -8.28 -4.70
C GLU A 152 -33.65 -7.26 -4.52
N LEU A 153 -33.32 -5.99 -4.25
CA LEU A 153 -34.31 -4.92 -4.10
C LEU A 153 -35.16 -4.77 -5.36
N ARG A 154 -34.54 -4.74 -6.54
CA ARG A 154 -35.26 -4.69 -7.83
C ARG A 154 -36.18 -5.90 -8.00
N GLY A 155 -35.72 -7.10 -7.64
CA GLY A 155 -36.53 -8.32 -7.67
C GLY A 155 -37.72 -8.28 -6.72
N LEU A 156 -37.52 -7.78 -5.50
CA LEU A 156 -38.58 -7.60 -4.51
C LEU A 156 -39.61 -6.56 -4.97
N SER A 157 -39.19 -5.44 -5.54
CA SER A 157 -40.09 -4.42 -6.10
C SER A 157 -40.96 -5.00 -7.22
N ASN A 158 -40.35 -5.71 -8.18
CA ASN A 158 -41.09 -6.36 -9.27
C ASN A 158 -42.11 -7.39 -8.75
N LEU A 159 -41.76 -8.13 -7.69
CA LEU A 159 -42.66 -9.11 -7.07
C LEU A 159 -43.83 -8.42 -6.36
N LEU A 160 -43.56 -7.31 -5.66
CA LEU A 160 -44.57 -6.47 -5.02
C LEU A 160 -45.54 -5.90 -6.05
N GLU A 161 -45.04 -5.34 -7.15
CA GLU A 161 -45.86 -4.81 -8.25
C GLU A 161 -46.78 -5.88 -8.85
N ARG A 162 -46.24 -7.08 -9.12
CA ARG A 162 -47.06 -8.21 -9.62
C ARG A 162 -48.16 -8.59 -8.63
N LYS A 163 -47.83 -8.70 -7.35
CA LYS A 163 -48.82 -9.01 -6.32
C LYS A 163 -49.88 -7.91 -6.19
N VAL A 164 -49.52 -6.64 -6.34
CA VAL A 164 -50.49 -5.54 -6.33
C VAL A 164 -51.47 -5.67 -7.49
N ARG A 165 -50.97 -5.89 -8.72
CA ARG A 165 -51.83 -6.11 -9.90
C ARG A 165 -52.76 -7.31 -9.76
N GLU A 166 -52.23 -8.44 -9.28
CA GLU A 166 -53.05 -9.64 -9.01
C GLU A 166 -54.19 -9.36 -8.02
N LEU A 167 -53.98 -8.45 -7.05
CA LEU A 167 -55.00 -8.06 -6.09
C LEU A 167 -56.01 -7.10 -6.70
N GLU A 168 -55.57 -6.10 -7.47
CA GLU A 168 -56.45 -5.18 -8.20
C GLU A 168 -57.40 -5.95 -9.11
N GLU A 169 -56.87 -6.89 -9.90
CA GLU A 169 -57.67 -7.77 -10.78
C GLU A 169 -58.64 -8.66 -10.00
N LYS A 170 -58.22 -9.22 -8.86
CA LYS A 170 -59.03 -10.16 -8.08
C LYS A 170 -60.14 -9.47 -7.29
N PHE A 171 -59.98 -8.20 -6.95
CA PHE A 171 -60.92 -7.43 -6.15
C PHE A 171 -61.66 -6.33 -6.93
N ASN A 172 -61.45 -6.23 -8.27
CA ASN A 172 -62.02 -5.18 -9.13
C ASN A 172 -61.79 -3.77 -8.56
N LEU A 173 -60.59 -3.50 -8.06
CA LEU A 173 -60.16 -2.19 -7.56
C LEU A 173 -59.57 -1.34 -8.67
#